data_AF-A0A0M2PYZ4-F1
#
_entry.id   AF-A0A0M2PYZ4-F1
#
_cell.length_a   1.000
_cell.length_b   1.000
_cell.length_c   1.000
_cell.angle_alpha   90.00
_cell.angle_beta   90.00
_cell.angle_gamma   90.00
#
_symmetry.space_group_name_H-M   'P 1'
#
loop_
_entity.id
_entity.type
_entity.pdbx_description
1 polymer ?
#
loop_
_entity_poly.entity_id
_entity_poly.type
_entity_poly.pdbx_seq_one_letter_code
_entity_poly.pdbx_strand_id
1 'polypeptide(L)'
;MSPTLNPTVSAFSQALERSPQHLERLRSFTSPLEVVTLAQDMGFELSPGDTKDLFQQAYLQWWSRIDPQFQPLFDTLRTDPALNHRHRDCKTPADVLALAAELGYPMTLAELQTLAAVALAQPGFSCEKLWFQSLGLGAV
;
A
#
# COMPACT_ATOMS: atom_id res chain seq x y z
N MET A 1 -13.25 -17.54 -2.54
CA MET A 1 -12.13 -18.47 -2.24
C MET A 1 -10.95 -17.61 -1.86
N SER A 2 -10.52 -17.63 -0.59
CA SER A 2 -9.30 -16.93 -0.19
C SER A 2 -8.13 -17.62 -0.89
N PRO A 3 -7.28 -16.91 -1.66
CA PRO A 3 -6.10 -17.53 -2.24
C PRO A 3 -5.25 -18.09 -1.09
N THR A 4 -4.86 -19.35 -1.21
CA THR A 4 -3.93 -19.98 -0.27
C THR A 4 -2.65 -19.18 -0.32
N LEU A 5 -2.36 -18.44 0.75
CA LEU A 5 -1.16 -17.61 0.81
C LEU A 5 0.07 -18.49 0.61
N ASN A 6 0.97 -18.02 -0.24
CA ASN A 6 2.28 -18.63 -0.41
C ASN A 6 2.94 -18.80 0.97
N PRO A 7 3.42 -20.00 1.33
CA PRO A 7 3.96 -20.29 2.65
C PRO A 7 5.18 -19.42 2.99
N THR A 8 5.99 -19.06 2.00
CA THR A 8 7.15 -18.16 2.16
C THR A 8 6.68 -16.74 2.52
N VAL A 9 5.67 -16.22 1.83
CA VAL A 9 5.07 -14.90 2.12
C VAL A 9 4.46 -14.87 3.52
N SER A 10 3.75 -15.93 3.89
CA SER A 10 3.15 -16.05 5.24
C SER A 10 4.22 -16.08 6.33
N ALA A 11 5.29 -16.85 6.13
CA ALA A 11 6.37 -16.98 7.10
C ALA A 11 7.16 -15.66 7.25
N PHE A 12 7.42 -14.97 6.14
CA PHE A 12 8.05 -13.65 6.15
C PHE A 12 7.20 -12.62 6.91
N SER A 13 5.91 -12.51 6.58
CA SER A 13 4.99 -11.58 7.26
C SER A 13 4.90 -11.87 8.76
N GLN A 14 4.84 -13.13 9.19
CA GLN A 14 4.85 -13.49 10.61
C GLN A 14 6.19 -13.16 11.29
N ALA A 15 7.31 -13.35 10.59
CA ALA A 15 8.63 -13.00 11.13
C ALA A 15 8.78 -11.48 11.32
N LEU A 16 8.25 -10.69 10.38
CA LEU A 16 8.20 -9.23 10.48
C LEU A 16 7.37 -8.78 11.68
N GLU A 17 6.16 -9.32 11.85
CA GLU A 17 5.26 -8.98 12.96
C GLU A 17 5.88 -9.28 14.33
N ARG A 18 6.72 -10.31 14.42
CA ARG A 18 7.41 -10.71 15.66
C ARG A 18 8.68 -9.90 15.94
N SER A 19 9.08 -8.99 15.05
CA SER A 19 10.33 -8.25 15.18
C SER A 19 10.11 -6.73 15.14
N PRO A 20 10.01 -6.07 16.31
CA PRO A 20 9.85 -4.62 16.39
C PRO A 20 10.93 -3.84 15.63
N GLN A 21 12.18 -4.31 15.66
CA GLN A 21 13.29 -3.66 14.95
C GLN A 21 13.09 -3.67 13.43
N HIS A 22 12.62 -4.79 12.85
CA HIS A 22 12.33 -4.85 11.42
C HIS A 22 11.09 -4.02 11.05
N LEU A 23 10.08 -3.96 11.93
CA LEU A 23 8.93 -3.06 11.76
C LEU A 23 9.34 -1.58 11.79
N GLU A 24 10.30 -1.19 12.64
CA GLU A 24 10.84 0.17 12.62
C GLU A 24 11.62 0.45 11.34
N ARG A 25 12.46 -0.49 10.89
CA ARG A 25 13.18 -0.39 9.62
C ARG A 25 12.23 -0.24 8.43
N LEU A 26 11.09 -0.93 8.43
CA LEU A 26 10.06 -0.77 7.38
C LEU A 26 9.47 0.64 7.30
N ARG A 27 9.45 1.40 8.41
CA ARG A 27 8.90 2.77 8.41
C ARG A 27 9.79 3.76 7.65
N SER A 28 11.09 3.47 7.52
CA SER A 28 12.02 4.31 6.78
C SER A 28 12.10 3.96 5.29
N PHE A 29 11.36 2.96 4.83
CA PHE A 29 11.42 2.55 3.43
C PHE A 29 10.83 3.61 2.52
N THR A 30 11.47 3.76 1.38
CA THR A 30 11.13 4.69 0.29
C THR A 30 10.85 3.94 -1.01
N SER A 31 11.19 2.66 -1.08
CA SER A 31 11.06 1.81 -2.26
C SER A 31 10.57 0.40 -1.92
N PRO A 32 9.72 -0.22 -2.77
CA PRO A 32 9.34 -1.63 -2.63
C PRO A 32 10.53 -2.60 -2.70
N LEU A 33 11.65 -2.20 -3.33
CA LEU A 33 12.85 -3.04 -3.41
C LEU A 33 13.49 -3.28 -2.04
N GLU A 34 13.34 -2.34 -1.10
CA GLU A 34 13.89 -2.47 0.25
C GLU A 34 13.24 -3.63 1.02
N VAL A 35 12.01 -4.01 0.67
CA VAL A 35 11.31 -5.18 1.23
C VAL A 35 11.95 -6.48 0.79
N VAL A 36 12.39 -6.55 -0.48
CA VAL A 36 13.08 -7.72 -1.01
C VAL A 36 14.43 -7.89 -0.31
N THR A 37 15.17 -6.79 -0.14
CA THR A 37 16.44 -6.80 0.62
C THR A 37 16.21 -7.19 2.08
N LEU A 38 15.17 -6.67 2.73
CA LEU A 38 14.83 -7.04 4.10
C LEU A 38 14.49 -8.53 4.24
N ALA A 39 13.74 -9.08 3.29
CA ALA A 39 13.43 -10.50 3.28
C ALA A 39 14.71 -11.34 3.20
N GLN A 40 15.64 -10.97 2.31
CA GLN A 40 16.94 -11.62 2.18
C GLN A 40 17.77 -11.53 3.47
N ASP A 41 17.84 -10.35 4.09
CA ASP A 41 18.52 -10.13 5.38
C ASP A 41 17.94 -11.03 6.49
N MET A 42 16.64 -11.30 6.42
CA MET A 42 15.91 -12.17 7.35
C MET A 42 15.99 -13.67 6.96
N GLY A 43 16.71 -14.02 5.90
CA GLY A 43 16.88 -15.40 5.41
C GLY A 43 15.72 -15.93 4.55
N PHE A 44 14.87 -15.04 4.03
CA PHE A 44 13.79 -15.38 3.10
C PHE A 44 14.19 -15.05 1.67
N GLU A 45 14.04 -16.03 0.77
CA GLU A 45 14.15 -15.83 -0.67
C GLU A 45 12.75 -15.63 -1.26
N LEU A 46 12.37 -14.37 -1.50
CA LEU A 46 11.10 -14.05 -2.15
C LEU A 46 11.27 -14.09 -3.67
N SER A 47 10.47 -14.93 -4.33
CA SER A 47 10.36 -14.88 -5.78
C SER A 47 9.66 -13.59 -6.24
N PRO A 48 9.73 -13.23 -7.53
CA PRO A 48 8.92 -12.13 -8.08
C PRO A 48 7.41 -12.34 -7.88
N GLY A 49 6.94 -13.59 -7.90
CA GLY A 49 5.55 -13.95 -7.61
C GLY A 49 5.20 -13.70 -6.14
N ASP A 50 6.09 -14.08 -5.23
CA ASP A 50 5.92 -13.91 -3.78
C ASP A 50 5.83 -12.43 -3.41
N THR A 51 6.68 -11.62 -4.06
CA THR A 51 6.72 -10.16 -3.87
C THR A 51 5.41 -9.52 -4.37
N LYS A 52 4.89 -9.99 -5.51
CA LYS A 52 3.59 -9.55 -6.02
C LYS A 52 2.45 -9.90 -5.08
N ASP A 53 2.42 -11.14 -4.59
CA ASP A 53 1.40 -11.62 -3.65
C ASP A 53 1.44 -10.83 -2.33
N LEU A 54 2.64 -10.55 -1.82
CA LEU A 54 2.85 -9.73 -0.62
C LEU A 54 2.25 -8.33 -0.80
N PHE A 55 2.57 -7.63 -1.89
CA PHE A 55 2.05 -6.29 -2.14
C PHE A 55 0.54 -6.29 -2.39
N GLN A 56 0.03 -7.30 -3.09
CA GLN A 56 -1.41 -7.47 -3.29
C GLN A 56 -2.14 -7.70 -1.95
N GLN A 57 -1.57 -8.50 -1.06
CA GLN A 57 -2.13 -8.71 0.27
C GLN A 57 -2.14 -7.42 1.09
N ALA A 58 -1.05 -6.66 1.07
CA ALA A 58 -0.95 -5.37 1.77
C ALA A 58 -2.01 -4.37 1.26
N TYR A 59 -2.19 -4.28 -0.06
CA TYR A 59 -3.25 -3.48 -0.68
C TYR A 59 -4.64 -3.92 -0.18
N LEU A 60 -4.94 -5.22 -0.22
CA LEU A 60 -6.26 -5.73 0.20
C LEU A 60 -6.54 -5.46 1.68
N GLN A 61 -5.53 -5.55 2.54
CA GLN A 61 -5.65 -5.21 3.96
C GLN A 61 -5.92 -3.71 4.18
N TRP A 62 -5.34 -2.85 3.35
CA TRP A 62 -5.57 -1.40 3.42
C TRP A 62 -6.98 -1.08 2.93
N TRP A 63 -7.31 -1.62 1.76
CA TRP A 63 -8.60 -1.45 1.10
C TRP A 63 -9.77 -1.93 1.99
N SER A 64 -9.58 -3.01 2.76
CA SER A 64 -10.61 -3.49 3.70
C SER A 64 -10.79 -2.60 4.94
N ARG A 65 -9.90 -1.63 5.19
CA ARG A 65 -9.90 -0.76 6.38
C ARG A 65 -10.26 0.69 6.08
N ILE A 66 -10.18 1.12 4.82
CA ILE A 66 -10.66 2.45 4.42
C ILE A 66 -12.18 2.52 4.46
N ASP A 67 -12.71 3.74 4.45
CA ASP A 67 -14.16 3.96 4.37
C ASP A 67 -14.73 3.28 3.11
N PRO A 68 -15.77 2.43 3.26
CA PRO A 68 -16.42 1.76 2.13
C PRO A 68 -16.85 2.68 1.00
N GLN A 69 -17.12 3.97 1.26
CA GLN A 69 -17.48 4.93 0.20
C GLN A 69 -16.35 5.16 -0.82
N PHE A 70 -15.09 5.00 -0.42
CA PHE A 70 -13.91 5.21 -1.29
C PHE A 70 -13.37 3.90 -1.88
N GLN A 71 -13.82 2.74 -1.39
CA GLN A 71 -13.41 1.44 -1.95
C GLN A 71 -13.65 1.31 -3.47
N PRO A 72 -14.79 1.77 -4.04
CA PRO A 72 -15.02 1.68 -5.48
C PRO A 72 -14.01 2.48 -6.30
N LEU A 73 -13.59 3.67 -5.83
CA LEU A 73 -12.56 4.47 -6.49
C LEU A 73 -11.27 3.65 -6.64
N PHE A 74 -10.76 3.08 -5.56
CA PHE A 74 -9.49 2.34 -5.59
C PHE A 74 -9.62 1.00 -6.34
N ASP A 75 -10.78 0.36 -6.33
CA ASP A 75 -11.03 -0.79 -7.20
C ASP A 75 -11.00 -0.41 -8.68
N THR A 76 -11.62 0.70 -9.06
CA THR A 76 -11.54 1.23 -10.43
C THR A 76 -10.09 1.54 -10.82
N LEU A 77 -9.35 2.25 -9.96
CA LEU A 77 -7.94 2.58 -10.20
C LEU A 77 -7.05 1.34 -10.31
N ARG A 78 -7.35 0.26 -9.59
CA ARG A 78 -6.59 -0.99 -9.63
C ARG A 78 -6.91 -1.84 -10.87
N THR A 79 -8.17 -1.84 -11.31
CA THR A 79 -8.68 -2.76 -12.36
C THR A 79 -8.61 -2.16 -13.76
N ASP A 80 -8.59 -0.84 -13.89
CA ASP A 80 -8.39 -0.14 -15.16
C ASP A 80 -6.93 0.30 -15.32
N PRO A 81 -6.16 -0.28 -16.28
CA PRO A 81 -4.75 0.08 -16.48
C PRO A 81 -4.51 1.55 -16.86
N ALA A 82 -5.42 2.18 -17.61
CA ALA A 82 -5.27 3.56 -18.02
C ALA A 82 -5.47 4.50 -16.83
N LEU A 83 -6.47 4.21 -15.98
CA LEU A 83 -6.69 4.97 -14.75
C LEU A 83 -5.60 4.71 -13.71
N ASN A 84 -5.09 3.48 -13.60
CA ASN A 84 -3.94 3.17 -12.75
C ASN A 84 -2.71 4.00 -13.12
N HIS A 85 -2.44 4.14 -14.43
CA HIS A 85 -1.33 4.97 -14.90
C HIS A 85 -1.52 6.44 -14.50
N ARG A 86 -2.69 7.02 -14.79
CA ARG A 86 -3.02 8.40 -14.39
C ARG A 86 -2.91 8.62 -12.88
N HIS A 87 -3.36 7.66 -12.09
CA HIS A 87 -3.26 7.69 -10.63
C HIS A 87 -1.81 7.70 -10.12
N ARG A 88 -0.91 6.94 -10.75
CA ARG A 88 0.53 6.94 -10.42
C ARG A 88 1.23 8.24 -10.83
N ASP A 89 0.65 8.96 -11.77
CA ASP A 89 1.17 10.25 -12.22
C ASP A 89 0.75 11.42 -11.32
N CYS A 90 -0.23 11.24 -10.42
CA CYS A 90 -0.54 12.20 -9.38
C CYS A 90 0.70 12.44 -8.48
N LYS A 91 1.13 13.71 -8.36
CA LYS A 91 2.30 14.10 -7.55
C LYS A 91 1.93 14.93 -6.33
N THR A 92 0.70 15.42 -6.27
CA THR A 92 0.18 16.24 -5.18
C THR A 92 -1.18 15.73 -4.70
N PRO A 93 -1.59 16.08 -3.47
CA PRO A 93 -2.95 15.80 -3.01
C PRO A 93 -4.00 16.39 -3.96
N ALA A 94 -3.77 17.58 -4.52
CA ALA A 94 -4.69 18.23 -5.45
C ALA A 94 -4.93 17.40 -6.73
N ASP A 95 -3.88 16.75 -7.27
CA ASP A 95 -4.02 15.87 -8.44
C ASP A 95 -4.95 14.69 -8.14
N VAL A 96 -4.82 14.11 -6.93
CA VAL A 96 -5.66 12.99 -6.50
C VAL A 96 -7.10 13.43 -6.31
N LEU A 97 -7.34 14.58 -5.66
CA LEU A 97 -8.68 15.13 -5.48
C LEU A 97 -9.35 15.42 -6.83
N ALA A 98 -8.61 15.97 -7.79
CA ALA A 98 -9.10 16.25 -9.13
C ALA A 98 -9.47 14.96 -9.89
N LEU A 99 -8.59 13.95 -9.85
CA LEU A 99 -8.85 12.65 -10.47
C LEU A 99 -10.08 11.97 -9.84
N ALA A 100 -10.19 11.99 -8.51
CA ALA A 100 -11.32 11.39 -7.81
C ALA A 100 -12.64 12.08 -8.17
N ALA A 101 -12.65 13.41 -8.27
CA ALA A 101 -13.82 14.17 -8.72
C ALA A 101 -14.22 13.86 -10.17
N GLU A 102 -13.25 13.76 -11.08
CA GLU A 102 -13.49 13.37 -12.49
C GLU A 102 -14.15 11.99 -12.59
N LEU A 103 -13.74 11.06 -11.72
CA LEU A 103 -14.27 9.70 -11.66
C LEU A 103 -15.60 9.59 -10.90
N GLY A 104 -16.16 10.70 -10.41
CA GLY A 104 -17.44 10.70 -9.68
C GLY A 104 -17.32 10.35 -8.19
N TYR A 105 -16.11 10.40 -7.63
CA TYR A 105 -15.81 10.16 -6.21
C TYR A 105 -15.21 11.41 -5.56
N PRO A 106 -15.95 12.53 -5.49
CA PRO A 106 -15.42 13.73 -4.86
C PRO A 106 -15.05 13.43 -3.41
N MET A 107 -13.86 13.87 -3.01
CA MET A 107 -13.37 13.76 -1.64
C MET A 107 -12.69 15.06 -1.24
N THR A 108 -12.62 15.29 0.05
CA THR A 108 -11.92 16.41 0.69
C THR A 108 -10.48 16.02 1.01
N LEU A 109 -9.64 17.03 1.27
CA LEU A 109 -8.28 16.79 1.75
C LEU A 109 -8.26 15.99 3.08
N ALA A 110 -9.22 16.24 3.98
CA ALA A 110 -9.32 15.54 5.26
C ALA A 110 -9.65 14.05 5.07
N GLU A 111 -10.51 13.71 4.11
CA GLU A 111 -10.79 12.32 3.75
C GLU A 111 -9.56 11.66 3.13
N LEU A 112 -8.85 12.35 2.23
CA LEU A 112 -7.60 11.84 1.66
C LEU A 112 -6.52 11.62 2.74
N GLN A 113 -6.41 12.52 3.72
CA GLN A 113 -5.54 12.36 4.88
C GLN A 113 -5.96 11.16 5.76
N THR A 114 -7.26 10.92 5.91
CA THR A 114 -7.76 9.72 6.61
C THR A 114 -7.34 8.45 5.87
N LEU A 115 -7.45 8.40 4.55
CA LEU A 115 -6.98 7.27 3.74
C LEU A 115 -5.47 7.03 3.89
N ALA A 116 -4.69 8.11 3.90
CA ALA A 116 -3.24 8.07 4.17
C ALA A 116 -2.92 7.54 5.57
N ALA A 117 -3.65 8.01 6.59
CA ALA A 117 -3.46 7.56 7.97
C ALA A 117 -3.74 6.05 8.11
N VAL A 118 -4.78 5.53 7.44
CA VAL A 118 -5.07 4.09 7.42
C VAL A 118 -3.93 3.31 6.77
N ALA A 119 -3.35 3.81 5.68
CA ALA A 119 -2.18 3.19 5.05
C ALA A 119 -0.98 3.17 6.02
N LEU A 120 -0.63 4.32 6.60
CA LEU A 120 0.51 4.47 7.52
C LEU A 120 0.37 3.59 8.77
N ALA A 121 -0.85 3.41 9.27
CA ALA A 121 -1.16 2.57 10.43
C ALA A 121 -1.09 1.06 10.14
N GLN A 122 -0.97 0.62 8.88
CA GLN A 122 -0.84 -0.81 8.61
C GLN A 122 0.45 -1.37 9.25
N PRO A 123 0.41 -2.56 9.85
CA PRO A 123 1.64 -3.28 10.18
C PRO A 123 2.34 -3.70 8.88
N GLY A 124 3.67 -3.67 8.87
CA GLY A 124 4.44 -4.12 7.71
C GLY A 124 4.54 -3.10 6.56
N PHE A 125 4.91 -3.59 5.38
CA PHE A 125 5.07 -2.79 4.17
C PHE A 125 3.76 -2.69 3.38
N SER A 126 3.51 -1.54 2.76
CA SER A 126 2.44 -1.32 1.78
C SER A 126 2.89 -0.29 0.75
N CYS A 127 2.51 -0.50 -0.51
CA CYS A 127 2.76 0.47 -1.59
C CYS A 127 1.96 1.76 -1.37
N GLU A 128 0.80 1.67 -0.74
CA GLU A 128 -0.09 2.80 -0.46
C GLU A 128 0.59 3.76 0.53
N LYS A 129 1.32 3.24 1.53
CA LYS A 129 2.14 4.08 2.42
C LYS A 129 3.13 4.94 1.65
N LEU A 130 3.93 4.31 0.79
CA LEU A 130 4.94 5.01 -0.01
C LEU A 130 4.27 6.04 -0.94
N TRP A 131 3.17 5.65 -1.55
CA TRP A 131 2.42 6.53 -2.45
C TRP A 131 1.89 7.76 -1.69
N PHE A 132 1.21 7.60 -0.56
CA PHE A 132 0.74 8.72 0.25
C PHE A 132 1.88 9.59 0.78
N GLN A 133 2.98 8.98 1.25
CA GLN A 133 4.18 9.73 1.64
C GLN A 133 4.75 10.56 0.50
N SER A 134 4.77 10.03 -0.74
CA SER A 134 5.24 10.76 -1.92
C SER A 134 4.36 11.97 -2.27
N LEU A 135 3.10 11.97 -1.85
CA LEU A 135 2.17 13.11 -1.97
C LEU A 135 2.32 14.12 -0.82
N GLY A 136 3.26 13.89 0.11
CA GLY A 136 3.40 14.67 1.34
C GLY A 136 2.36 14.34 2.43
N LEU A 137 1.63 13.24 2.27
CA LEU A 137 0.62 12.76 3.21
C LEU A 137 1.21 11.62 4.06
N GLY A 138 2.16 11.95 4.92
CA GLY A 138 2.82 10.94 5.75
C GLY A 138 3.78 11.42 6.82
N ALA A 139 3.79 12.72 7.10
CA ALA A 139 4.51 13.30 8.22
C ALA A 139 3.54 13.50 9.39
N VAL A 140 3.71 12.71 10.44
CA VAL A 140 3.40 13.14 11.81
C VAL A 140 4.72 13.21 12.54
#